data_AF-C6C0Q6-F1
#
_entry.id   AF-C6C0Q6-F1
#
_cell.length_a   1.000
_cell.length_b   1.000
_cell.length_c   1.000
_cell.angle_alpha   90.00
_cell.angle_beta   90.00
_cell.angle_gamma   90.00
#
_symmetry.space_group_name_H-M   'P 1'
#
loop_
_entity.id
_entity.type
_entity.pdbx_description
1 polymer ?
#
loop_
_entity_poly.entity_id
_entity_poly.type
_entity_poly.pdbx_seq_one_letter_code
_entity_poly.pdbx_strand_id
1 'polypeptide(L)'
;MSDVSQENAQIPDKDKRIDFYLKVLARLKERSTLREVLEREVFLEFIKYNNNRINEFPLLEKQQSGIIALLCHRSIDLPSHEYIKKILSEFILMIGRYSKLKDGKDKDALDGIRSRLINAETLLIKTVQGVVYASCLISDNFEEVTLRHLGEPALKKYNALLEQFEMDKDFWNALIEQFITQEVESSLNEIITKERYTLTRDKNYVILRFPFDDVTGRFSADLPAIDKTRIQNAFEQVGADEESAEVLKMTYNSLLDSGVLIQGDEPVSNDTVERIARIVCIDPATTKFKQDYDAAMEALRESAYSADSAEKEAEMARNMQFSQDQIGACAIGVSLTLDIVVREFLLGLKNFTQRDEKVLTIFLRMFGVEALDKLFFYLTEVKFSSLLKSKMQGEESKMQLRVLKRRRASTKDVLALNEIGMTRIRMARLWLKDSANQNWLIFKQNNAQDLVKEMQLLALEKELATAILRLYEKGDHKVEFLVFISLQAVAKATKDIRGKLNDLFMRFGIGEQSDEQLAKKLSASAK
;
A
#
# COMPACT_ATOMS: atom_id res chain seq x y z
N MET A 1 4.77 -13.90 -22.23
CA MET A 1 5.79 -14.43 -23.16
C MET A 1 5.81 -13.60 -24.43
N SER A 2 6.84 -12.77 -24.57
CA SER A 2 7.31 -12.25 -25.86
C SER A 2 8.81 -12.09 -25.70
N ASP A 3 9.56 -12.95 -26.40
CA ASP A 3 11.00 -12.86 -26.59
C ASP A 3 11.35 -11.52 -27.24
N VAL A 4 11.54 -10.48 -26.43
CA VAL A 4 12.36 -9.34 -26.82
C VAL A 4 13.76 -9.71 -26.36
N SER A 5 14.46 -10.34 -27.29
CA SER A 5 15.92 -10.47 -27.36
C SER A 5 16.64 -9.51 -26.41
N GLN A 6 17.17 -10.06 -25.31
CA GLN A 6 18.27 -9.49 -24.56
C GLN A 6 19.49 -9.45 -25.49
N GLU A 7 19.51 -8.53 -26.46
CA GLU A 7 20.78 -8.06 -26.98
C GLU A 7 21.53 -7.50 -25.77
N ASN A 8 22.73 -8.04 -25.51
CA ASN A 8 23.65 -7.54 -24.51
C ASN A 8 23.82 -6.02 -24.68
N ALA A 9 23.01 -5.23 -23.99
CA ALA A 9 23.07 -3.78 -24.00
C ALA A 9 24.33 -3.38 -23.23
N GLN A 10 25.47 -3.46 -23.91
CA GLN A 10 26.78 -3.18 -23.34
C GLN A 10 26.74 -1.78 -22.72
N ILE A 11 26.91 -1.70 -21.40
CA ILE A 11 26.88 -0.44 -20.66
C ILE A 11 27.92 0.49 -21.31
N PRO A 12 27.52 1.67 -21.82
CA PRO A 12 28.45 2.56 -22.50
C PRO A 12 29.57 2.99 -21.56
N ASP A 13 30.79 3.05 -22.10
CA ASP A 13 31.96 3.50 -21.36
C ASP A 13 31.77 4.93 -20.79
N LYS A 14 32.42 5.22 -19.66
CA LYS A 14 32.30 6.45 -18.88
C LYS A 14 32.41 7.70 -19.77
N ASP A 15 33.37 7.72 -20.69
CA ASP A 15 33.60 8.88 -21.57
C ASP A 15 32.48 9.07 -22.59
N LYS A 16 31.95 7.97 -23.15
CA LYS A 16 30.80 8.04 -24.06
C LYS A 16 29.55 8.59 -23.38
N ARG A 17 29.36 8.28 -22.09
CA ARG A 17 28.24 8.82 -21.31
C ARG A 17 28.39 10.31 -21.06
N ILE A 18 29.58 10.76 -20.67
CA ILE A 18 29.87 12.18 -20.45
C ILE A 18 29.67 12.97 -21.75
N ASP A 19 30.14 12.45 -22.88
CA ASP A 19 29.95 13.05 -24.20
C ASP A 19 28.47 13.18 -24.58
N PHE A 20 27.66 12.17 -24.26
CA PHE A 20 26.21 12.25 -24.46
C PHE A 20 25.61 13.40 -23.65
N TYR A 21 25.90 13.49 -22.35
CA TYR A 21 25.36 14.56 -21.50
C TYR A 21 25.82 15.95 -21.93
N LEU A 22 27.06 16.09 -22.43
CA LEU A 22 27.57 17.33 -23.00
C LEU A 22 26.75 17.78 -24.21
N LYS A 23 26.46 16.85 -25.14
CA LYS A 23 25.62 17.13 -26.33
C LYS A 23 24.21 17.52 -25.95
N VAL A 24 23.61 16.82 -24.99
CA VAL A 24 22.27 17.12 -24.46
C VAL A 24 22.25 18.53 -23.86
N LEU A 25 23.21 18.86 -23.00
CA LEU A 25 23.27 20.17 -22.34
C LEU A 25 23.48 21.32 -23.34
N ALA A 26 24.34 21.12 -24.36
CA ALA A 26 24.55 22.11 -25.41
C ALA A 26 23.26 22.37 -26.20
N ARG A 27 22.60 21.31 -26.68
CA ARG A 27 21.34 21.37 -27.42
C ARG A 27 20.23 22.06 -26.62
N LEU A 28 20.12 21.77 -25.33
CA LEU A 28 19.06 22.32 -24.49
C LEU A 28 19.32 23.78 -24.08
N LYS A 29 20.58 24.19 -23.89
CA LYS A 29 20.93 25.60 -23.65
C LYS A 29 20.57 26.53 -24.81
N GLU A 30 20.56 26.01 -26.03
CA GLU A 30 20.15 26.77 -27.21
C GLU A 30 18.63 26.99 -27.29
N ARG A 31 17.83 26.12 -26.64
CA ARG A 31 16.35 26.09 -26.77
C ARG A 31 15.60 26.55 -25.53
N SER A 32 16.16 26.35 -24.34
CA SER A 32 15.48 26.58 -23.06
C SER A 32 15.92 27.88 -22.39
N THR A 33 14.98 28.78 -22.13
CA THR A 33 15.24 30.07 -21.44
C THR A 33 15.14 29.97 -19.92
N LEU A 34 14.38 29.01 -19.39
CA LEU A 34 14.16 28.83 -17.95
C LEU A 34 14.98 27.66 -17.39
N ARG A 35 15.64 27.89 -16.24
CA ARG A 35 16.49 26.90 -15.57
C ARG A 35 15.74 25.62 -15.19
N GLU A 36 14.51 25.73 -14.71
CA GLU A 36 13.70 24.58 -14.30
C GLU A 36 13.31 23.70 -15.49
N VAL A 37 13.01 24.31 -16.64
CA VAL A 37 12.73 23.58 -17.88
C VAL A 37 13.98 22.86 -18.37
N LEU A 38 15.15 23.52 -18.32
CA LEU A 38 16.43 22.90 -18.63
C LEU A 38 16.73 21.70 -17.72
N GLU A 39 16.58 21.86 -16.41
CA GLU A 39 16.79 20.79 -15.43
C GLU A 39 15.89 19.58 -15.73
N ARG A 40 14.59 19.82 -15.95
CA ARG A 40 13.63 18.77 -16.31
C ARG A 40 14.03 18.04 -17.59
N GLU A 41 14.29 18.76 -18.68
CA GLU A 41 14.67 18.17 -19.97
C GLU A 41 15.98 17.38 -19.90
N VAL A 42 16.98 17.89 -19.16
CA VAL A 42 18.23 17.13 -18.91
C VAL A 42 17.93 15.84 -18.16
N PHE A 43 17.07 15.88 -17.14
CA PHE A 43 16.76 14.69 -16.36
C PHE A 43 15.95 13.65 -17.16
N LEU A 44 15.05 14.09 -18.03
CA LEU A 44 14.34 13.23 -18.97
C LEU A 44 15.30 12.47 -19.89
N GLU A 45 16.23 13.18 -20.53
CA GLU A 45 17.21 12.57 -21.42
C GLU A 45 18.20 11.68 -20.65
N PHE A 46 18.50 12.04 -19.40
CA PHE A 46 19.29 11.20 -18.48
C PHE A 46 18.61 9.86 -18.20
N ILE A 47 17.32 9.85 -17.83
CA ILE A 47 16.58 8.61 -17.52
C ILE A 47 16.52 7.72 -18.77
N LYS A 48 16.18 8.28 -19.93
CA LYS A 48 16.12 7.54 -21.20
C LYS A 48 17.46 6.89 -21.55
N TYR A 49 18.56 7.61 -21.39
CA TYR A 49 19.90 7.11 -21.74
C TYR A 49 20.42 6.04 -20.77
N ASN A 50 19.99 6.06 -19.50
CA ASN A 50 20.43 5.12 -18.47
C ASN A 50 19.42 3.99 -18.21
N ASN A 51 18.44 3.76 -19.10
CA ASN A 51 17.42 2.73 -18.90
C ASN A 51 18.01 1.34 -18.60
N ASN A 52 19.10 0.95 -19.27
CA ASN A 52 19.80 -0.32 -19.08
C ASN A 52 20.62 -0.41 -17.79
N ARG A 53 20.76 0.69 -17.04
CA ARG A 53 21.48 0.77 -15.76
C ARG A 53 20.52 0.90 -14.57
N ILE A 54 19.23 0.96 -14.84
CA ILE A 54 18.19 0.94 -13.83
C ILE A 54 17.60 -0.48 -13.86
N ASN A 55 17.78 -1.23 -12.79
CA ASN A 55 17.21 -2.57 -12.64
C ASN A 55 15.69 -2.51 -12.81
N GLU A 56 15.12 -3.55 -13.44
CA GLU A 56 13.69 -3.69 -13.75
C GLU A 56 13.17 -2.83 -14.92
N PHE A 57 14.04 -2.10 -15.61
CA PHE A 57 13.73 -1.55 -16.93
C PHE A 57 13.99 -2.59 -18.04
N PRO A 58 13.13 -2.69 -19.07
CA PRO A 58 12.03 -1.77 -19.39
C PRO A 58 10.71 -2.11 -18.68
N LEU A 59 10.05 -1.07 -18.17
CA LEU A 59 8.67 -1.11 -17.67
C LEU A 59 7.67 -0.80 -18.78
N LEU A 60 6.36 -0.93 -18.53
CA LEU A 60 5.33 -0.48 -19.46
C LEU A 60 5.44 1.03 -19.71
N GLU A 61 5.07 1.50 -20.90
CA GLU A 61 5.19 2.92 -21.28
C GLU A 61 4.53 3.85 -20.25
N LYS A 62 3.33 3.52 -19.79
CA LYS A 62 2.63 4.30 -18.75
C LYS A 62 3.33 4.31 -17.40
N GLN A 63 3.95 3.19 -17.00
CA GLN A 63 4.75 3.14 -15.79
C GLN A 63 6.01 4.01 -15.93
N GLN A 64 6.66 3.98 -17.10
CA GLN A 64 7.80 4.87 -17.38
C GLN A 64 7.39 6.34 -17.35
N SER A 65 6.27 6.70 -18.00
CA SER A 65 5.70 8.05 -17.98
C SER A 65 5.37 8.50 -16.56
N GLY A 66 4.76 7.63 -15.75
CA GLY A 66 4.45 7.91 -14.35
C GLY A 66 5.70 8.13 -13.48
N ILE A 67 6.74 7.30 -13.62
CA ILE A 67 8.03 7.48 -12.92
C ILE A 67 8.68 8.80 -13.30
N ILE A 68 8.68 9.09 -14.60
CA ILE A 68 9.17 10.36 -15.12
C ILE A 68 8.37 11.53 -14.53
N ALA A 69 7.05 11.42 -14.50
CA ALA A 69 6.19 12.46 -13.98
C ALA A 69 6.44 12.70 -12.49
N LEU A 70 6.53 11.63 -11.70
CA LEU A 70 6.83 11.66 -10.28
C LEU A 70 8.16 12.35 -9.97
N LEU A 71 9.18 12.12 -10.80
CA LEU A 71 10.52 12.71 -10.64
C LEU A 71 10.65 14.15 -11.19
N CYS A 72 9.88 14.49 -12.23
CA CYS A 72 10.03 15.73 -12.99
C CYS A 72 8.94 16.78 -12.71
N HIS A 73 7.73 16.38 -12.34
CA HIS A 73 6.62 17.28 -12.00
C HIS A 73 6.66 17.63 -10.52
N ARG A 74 7.57 18.55 -10.19
CA ARG A 74 7.80 19.08 -8.84
C ARG A 74 6.73 20.10 -8.40
N SER A 75 5.45 19.86 -8.69
CA SER A 75 4.36 20.77 -8.31
C SER A 75 4.02 20.73 -6.82
N ILE A 76 4.76 19.93 -6.04
CA ILE A 76 4.54 19.68 -4.62
C ILE A 76 5.87 19.90 -3.92
N ASP A 77 5.87 20.77 -2.91
CA ASP A 77 7.04 21.07 -2.07
C ASP A 77 7.31 19.89 -1.10
N LEU A 78 7.73 18.76 -1.66
CA LEU A 78 8.23 17.62 -0.91
C LEU A 78 9.75 17.77 -0.70
N PRO A 79 10.29 17.57 0.51
CA PRO A 79 11.74 17.64 0.74
C PRO A 79 12.55 16.70 -0.15
N SER A 80 11.99 15.54 -0.51
CA SER A 80 12.59 14.62 -1.48
C SER A 80 12.85 15.28 -2.84
N HIS A 81 11.98 16.19 -3.30
CA HIS A 81 12.21 16.93 -4.54
C HIS A 81 13.38 17.92 -4.42
N GLU A 82 13.61 18.50 -3.25
CA GLU A 82 14.76 19.39 -3.02
C GLU A 82 16.09 18.64 -3.12
N TYR A 83 16.15 17.44 -2.54
CA TYR A 83 17.31 16.57 -2.66
C TYR A 83 17.61 16.23 -4.13
N ILE A 84 16.59 15.81 -4.89
CA ILE A 84 16.73 15.51 -6.33
C ILE A 84 17.18 16.76 -7.09
N LYS A 85 16.60 17.94 -6.79
CA LYS A 85 16.98 19.21 -7.39
C LYS A 85 18.43 19.57 -7.12
N LYS A 86 18.92 19.34 -5.90
CA LYS A 86 20.30 19.58 -5.49
C LYS A 86 21.28 18.71 -6.29
N ILE A 87 21.04 17.40 -6.34
CA ILE A 87 21.93 16.48 -7.08
C ILE A 87 21.88 16.76 -8.58
N LEU A 88 20.69 16.99 -9.15
CA LEU A 88 20.55 17.32 -10.56
C LEU A 88 21.26 18.64 -10.93
N SER A 89 21.14 19.65 -10.07
CA SER A 89 21.86 20.92 -10.24
C SER A 89 23.37 20.72 -10.19
N GLU A 90 23.85 19.88 -9.25
CA GLU A 90 25.27 19.53 -9.15
C GLU A 90 25.76 18.78 -10.39
N PHE A 91 24.98 17.81 -10.87
CA PHE A 91 25.27 17.05 -12.09
C PHE A 91 25.41 17.99 -13.30
N ILE A 92 24.44 18.87 -13.53
CA ILE A 92 24.47 19.87 -14.62
C ILE A 92 25.66 20.82 -14.48
N LEU A 93 25.96 21.25 -13.25
CA LEU A 93 27.12 22.10 -12.96
C LEU A 93 28.43 21.38 -13.30
N MET A 94 28.57 20.10 -12.92
CA MET A 94 29.76 19.31 -13.21
C MET A 94 29.92 19.05 -14.71
N ILE A 95 28.85 18.78 -15.46
CA ILE A 95 28.89 18.70 -16.93
C ILE A 95 29.42 20.01 -17.51
N GLY A 96 28.90 21.15 -17.03
CA GLY A 96 29.33 22.47 -17.49
C GLY A 96 30.80 22.78 -17.19
N ARG A 97 31.30 22.37 -16.02
CA ARG A 97 32.72 22.53 -15.64
C ARG A 97 33.62 21.60 -16.45
N TYR A 98 33.22 20.34 -16.62
CA TYR A 98 33.93 19.37 -17.45
C TYR A 98 34.08 19.89 -18.89
N SER A 99 33.01 20.44 -19.46
CA SER A 99 33.04 21.04 -20.81
C SER A 99 34.08 22.14 -20.98
N LYS A 100 34.41 22.88 -19.91
CA LYS A 100 35.39 23.98 -19.95
C LYS A 100 36.83 23.51 -19.75
N LEU A 101 37.01 22.39 -19.06
CA LEU A 101 38.32 21.89 -18.64
C LEU A 101 38.84 20.74 -19.50
N LYS A 102 37.97 20.06 -20.27
CA LYS A 102 38.36 18.91 -21.11
C LYS A 102 39.47 19.21 -22.13
N ASP A 103 39.57 20.46 -22.59
CA ASP A 103 40.59 20.92 -23.55
C ASP A 103 41.75 21.66 -22.86
N GLY A 104 41.76 21.70 -21.52
CA GLY A 104 42.75 22.37 -20.68
C GLY A 104 43.98 21.52 -20.38
N LYS A 105 44.98 22.12 -19.71
CA LYS A 105 46.22 21.43 -19.30
C LYS A 105 46.18 20.83 -17.89
N ASP A 106 45.19 21.21 -17.09
CA ASP A 106 45.04 20.77 -15.70
C ASP A 106 44.30 19.44 -15.62
N LYS A 107 45.07 18.34 -15.68
CA LYS A 107 44.54 16.97 -15.68
C LYS A 107 43.98 16.58 -14.32
N ASP A 108 44.58 17.02 -13.23
CA ASP A 108 44.15 16.68 -11.86
C ASP A 108 42.77 17.30 -11.56
N ALA A 109 42.54 18.56 -11.96
CA ALA A 109 41.24 19.19 -11.84
C ALA A 109 40.18 18.51 -12.74
N LEU A 110 40.57 18.06 -13.93
CA LEU A 110 39.69 17.34 -14.86
C LEU A 110 39.25 15.99 -14.28
N ASP A 111 40.18 15.22 -13.71
CA ASP A 111 39.90 13.93 -13.08
C ASP A 111 39.04 14.07 -11.81
N GLY A 112 39.28 15.13 -11.02
CA GLY A 112 38.42 15.46 -9.88
C GLY A 112 36.97 15.76 -10.28
N ILE A 113 36.76 16.52 -11.36
CA ILE A 113 35.41 16.81 -11.88
C ILE A 113 34.77 15.58 -12.50
N ARG A 114 35.53 14.78 -13.24
CA ARG A 114 35.07 13.51 -13.82
C ARG A 114 34.55 12.58 -12.73
N SER A 115 35.27 12.47 -11.62
CA SER A 115 34.87 11.64 -10.48
C SER A 115 33.58 12.16 -9.83
N ARG A 116 33.47 13.47 -9.56
CA ARG A 116 32.23 14.07 -9.03
C ARG A 116 31.04 13.92 -9.96
N LEU A 117 31.26 14.04 -11.27
CA LEU A 117 30.23 13.85 -12.29
C LEU A 117 29.68 12.42 -12.29
N ILE A 118 30.57 11.42 -12.20
CA ILE A 118 30.19 10.01 -12.12
C ILE A 118 29.46 9.70 -10.80
N ASN A 119 29.90 10.31 -9.70
CA ASN A 119 29.22 10.16 -8.40
C ASN A 119 27.80 10.73 -8.47
N ALA A 120 27.63 11.95 -8.97
CA ALA A 120 26.31 12.56 -9.15
C ALA A 120 25.42 11.76 -10.11
N GLU A 121 25.97 11.23 -11.22
CA GLU A 121 25.27 10.29 -12.11
C GLU A 121 24.78 9.06 -11.34
N THR A 122 25.63 8.47 -10.52
CA THR A 122 25.30 7.26 -9.75
C THR A 122 24.20 7.53 -8.73
N LEU A 123 24.26 8.65 -8.01
CA LEU A 123 23.22 9.03 -7.05
C LEU A 123 21.88 9.27 -7.75
N LEU A 124 21.86 9.95 -8.91
CA LEU A 124 20.64 10.13 -9.70
C LEU A 124 20.05 8.79 -10.15
N ILE A 125 20.88 7.84 -10.60
CA ILE A 125 20.42 6.48 -10.95
C ILE A 125 19.81 5.80 -9.74
N LYS A 126 20.45 5.88 -8.57
CA LYS A 126 19.92 5.27 -7.33
C LYS A 126 18.61 5.87 -6.90
N THR A 127 18.41 7.19 -7.05
CA THR A 127 17.11 7.82 -6.83
C THR A 127 16.04 7.27 -7.77
N VAL A 128 16.31 7.19 -9.08
CA VAL A 128 15.35 6.63 -10.04
C VAL A 128 15.06 5.16 -9.69
N GLN A 129 16.09 4.41 -9.30
CA GLN A 129 15.97 3.02 -8.89
C GLN A 129 15.06 2.83 -7.68
N GLY A 130 15.16 3.69 -6.67
CA GLY A 130 14.27 3.66 -5.51
C GLY A 130 12.81 3.87 -5.90
N VAL A 131 12.54 4.78 -6.85
CA VAL A 131 11.18 4.97 -7.40
C VAL A 131 10.68 3.73 -8.11
N VAL A 132 11.53 3.06 -8.91
CA VAL A 132 11.18 1.82 -9.61
C VAL A 132 10.83 0.71 -8.64
N TYR A 133 11.70 0.44 -7.65
CA TYR A 133 11.46 -0.63 -6.69
C TYR A 133 10.17 -0.41 -5.90
N ALA A 134 9.93 0.82 -5.43
CA ALA A 134 8.71 1.15 -4.72
C ALA A 134 7.48 1.02 -5.61
N SER A 135 7.51 1.58 -6.83
CA SER A 135 6.36 1.56 -7.75
C SER A 135 5.98 0.14 -8.16
N CYS A 136 6.97 -0.68 -8.51
CA CYS A 136 6.74 -2.07 -8.88
C CYS A 136 6.23 -2.88 -7.68
N LEU A 137 6.86 -2.76 -6.50
CA LEU A 137 6.41 -3.48 -5.30
C LEU A 137 4.97 -3.11 -4.91
N ILE A 138 4.59 -1.83 -5.01
CA ILE A 138 3.22 -1.38 -4.76
C ILE A 138 2.27 -2.02 -5.78
N SER A 139 2.58 -1.90 -7.06
CA SER A 139 1.76 -2.47 -8.15
C SER A 139 1.58 -3.99 -7.97
N ASP A 140 2.67 -4.71 -7.74
CA ASP A 140 2.67 -6.17 -7.60
C ASP A 140 1.89 -6.61 -6.36
N ASN A 141 2.02 -5.90 -5.24
CA ASN A 141 1.28 -6.24 -4.02
C ASN A 141 -0.23 -5.95 -4.16
N PHE A 142 -0.63 -4.91 -4.89
CA PHE A 142 -2.04 -4.67 -5.21
C PHE A 142 -2.60 -5.70 -6.19
N GLU A 143 -1.80 -6.11 -7.18
CA GLU A 143 -2.14 -7.21 -8.08
C GLU A 143 -2.36 -8.50 -7.28
N GLU A 144 -1.42 -8.86 -6.41
CA GLU A 144 -1.49 -10.04 -5.57
C GLU A 144 -2.76 -10.05 -4.72
N VAL A 145 -3.07 -8.95 -4.02
CA VAL A 145 -4.31 -8.84 -3.23
C VAL A 145 -5.55 -8.99 -4.12
N THR A 146 -5.54 -8.38 -5.30
CA THR A 146 -6.65 -8.48 -6.25
C THR A 146 -6.86 -9.93 -6.70
N LEU A 147 -5.78 -10.66 -7.02
CA LEU A 147 -5.81 -12.06 -7.41
C LEU A 147 -6.25 -12.97 -6.25
N ARG A 148 -5.78 -12.70 -5.03
CA ARG A 148 -6.19 -13.46 -3.83
C ARG A 148 -7.71 -13.43 -3.64
N HIS A 149 -8.36 -12.30 -3.89
CA HIS A 149 -9.80 -12.15 -3.67
C HIS A 149 -10.65 -12.42 -4.90
N LEU A 150 -10.17 -12.19 -6.11
CA LEU A 150 -10.98 -12.26 -7.33
C LEU A 150 -10.54 -13.35 -8.31
N GLY A 151 -9.45 -14.06 -7.97
CA GLY A 151 -8.91 -15.17 -8.75
C GLY A 151 -8.20 -14.75 -10.04
N GLU A 152 -7.73 -15.75 -10.77
CA GLU A 152 -6.99 -15.59 -12.04
C GLU A 152 -7.70 -14.70 -13.10
N PRO A 153 -9.03 -14.72 -13.26
CA PRO A 153 -9.70 -13.85 -14.24
C PRO A 153 -9.49 -12.35 -14.00
N ALA A 154 -9.12 -11.94 -12.80
CA ALA A 154 -8.82 -10.55 -12.48
C ALA A 154 -7.50 -10.06 -13.08
N LEU A 155 -6.54 -10.96 -13.36
CA LEU A 155 -5.21 -10.60 -13.89
C LEU A 155 -5.30 -9.79 -15.18
N LYS A 156 -6.12 -10.26 -16.13
CA LYS A 156 -6.31 -9.58 -17.41
C LYS A 156 -6.87 -8.17 -17.25
N LYS A 157 -7.79 -7.99 -16.30
CA LYS A 157 -8.38 -6.68 -15.99
C LYS A 157 -7.34 -5.75 -15.37
N TYR A 158 -6.52 -6.28 -14.47
CA TYR A 158 -5.48 -5.51 -13.78
C TYR A 158 -4.40 -5.04 -14.75
N ASN A 159 -3.90 -5.93 -15.62
CA ASN A 159 -2.93 -5.59 -16.65
C ASN A 159 -3.46 -4.53 -17.63
N ALA A 160 -4.73 -4.61 -17.99
CA ALA A 160 -5.36 -3.59 -18.84
C ALA A 160 -5.37 -2.20 -18.17
N LEU A 161 -5.50 -2.10 -16.84
CA LEU A 161 -5.39 -0.83 -16.14
C LEU A 161 -3.95 -0.30 -16.17
N LEU A 162 -2.96 -1.15 -15.94
CA LEU A 162 -1.54 -0.77 -15.99
C LEU A 162 -1.10 -0.28 -17.38
N GLU A 163 -1.69 -0.83 -18.45
CA GLU A 163 -1.44 -0.39 -19.82
C GLU A 163 -2.11 0.95 -20.15
N GLN A 164 -3.22 1.28 -19.49
CA GLN A 164 -4.04 2.46 -19.80
C GLN A 164 -3.65 3.70 -18.99
N PHE A 165 -3.35 3.51 -17.71
CA PHE A 165 -3.19 4.61 -16.75
C PHE A 165 -1.78 4.66 -16.16
N GLU A 166 -1.34 5.88 -15.84
CA GLU A 166 -0.21 6.07 -14.92
C GLU A 166 -0.70 5.77 -13.49
N MET A 167 0.19 5.44 -12.54
CA MET A 167 -0.20 5.14 -11.15
C MET A 167 -0.57 6.42 -10.37
N ASP A 168 -1.61 7.10 -10.85
CA ASP A 168 -2.15 8.37 -10.36
C ASP A 168 -3.59 8.20 -9.84
N LYS A 169 -4.25 9.31 -9.48
CA LYS A 169 -5.65 9.30 -9.02
C LYS A 169 -6.61 8.57 -9.96
N ASP A 170 -6.38 8.59 -11.27
CA ASP A 170 -7.30 8.05 -12.26
C ASP A 170 -7.14 6.53 -12.34
N PHE A 171 -5.91 6.00 -12.23
CA PHE A 171 -5.67 4.57 -12.01
C PHE A 171 -6.34 4.07 -10.74
N TRP A 172 -6.15 4.74 -9.60
CA TRP A 172 -6.72 4.29 -8.33
C TRP A 172 -8.25 4.30 -8.35
N ASN A 173 -8.85 5.33 -8.94
CA ASN A 173 -10.29 5.40 -9.15
C ASN A 173 -10.79 4.25 -10.05
N ALA A 174 -10.13 3.99 -11.17
CA ALA A 174 -10.48 2.90 -12.09
C ALA A 174 -10.35 1.52 -11.41
N LEU A 175 -9.27 1.29 -10.66
CA LEU A 175 -9.03 0.05 -9.91
C LEU A 175 -10.14 -0.19 -8.89
N ILE A 176 -10.46 0.82 -8.07
CA ILE A 176 -11.53 0.72 -7.07
C ILE A 176 -12.89 0.48 -7.74
N GLU A 177 -13.15 1.19 -8.84
CA GLU A 177 -14.41 1.03 -9.56
C GLU A 177 -14.58 -0.40 -10.10
N GLN A 178 -13.54 -0.91 -10.74
CA GLN A 178 -13.57 -2.20 -11.41
C GLN A 178 -13.57 -3.39 -10.46
N PHE A 179 -12.80 -3.34 -9.37
CA PHE A 179 -12.60 -4.48 -8.48
C PHE A 179 -13.38 -4.40 -7.17
N ILE A 180 -13.87 -3.21 -6.79
CA ILE A 180 -14.60 -3.01 -5.54
C ILE A 180 -16.03 -2.56 -5.81
N THR A 181 -16.24 -1.42 -6.51
CA THR A 181 -17.59 -0.88 -6.72
C THR A 181 -18.48 -1.87 -7.48
N GLN A 182 -18.00 -2.40 -8.61
CA GLN A 182 -18.78 -3.35 -9.42
C GLN A 182 -19.15 -4.64 -8.68
N GLU A 183 -18.23 -5.17 -7.87
CA GLU A 183 -18.49 -6.36 -7.05
C GLU A 183 -19.49 -6.07 -5.94
N VAL A 184 -19.38 -4.92 -5.28
CA VAL A 184 -20.31 -4.46 -4.24
C VAL A 184 -21.73 -4.29 -4.81
N GLU A 185 -21.88 -3.68 -5.98
CA GLU A 185 -23.17 -3.50 -6.66
C GLU A 185 -23.77 -4.83 -7.09
N SER A 186 -22.95 -5.69 -7.69
CA SER A 186 -23.35 -7.04 -8.11
C SER A 186 -23.79 -7.89 -6.91
N SER A 187 -23.08 -7.76 -5.79
CA SER A 187 -23.40 -8.47 -4.55
C SER A 187 -24.73 -8.01 -3.97
N LEU A 188 -25.01 -6.71 -3.94
CA LEU A 188 -26.29 -6.19 -3.47
C LEU A 188 -27.45 -6.73 -4.31
N ASN A 189 -27.32 -6.68 -5.64
CA ASN A 189 -28.33 -7.21 -6.57
C ASN A 189 -28.59 -8.70 -6.33
N GLU A 190 -27.55 -9.47 -6.06
CA GLU A 190 -27.67 -10.90 -5.78
C GLU A 190 -28.33 -11.18 -4.40
N ILE A 191 -27.98 -10.42 -3.37
CA ILE A 191 -28.62 -10.50 -2.04
C ILE A 191 -30.12 -10.26 -2.16
N ILE A 192 -30.52 -9.27 -2.95
CA ILE A 192 -31.93 -8.93 -3.21
C ILE A 192 -32.61 -10.07 -4.00
N THR A 193 -32.02 -10.47 -5.12
CA THR A 193 -32.62 -11.47 -6.03
C THR A 193 -32.80 -12.83 -5.37
N LYS A 194 -31.85 -13.24 -4.51
CA LYS A 194 -31.91 -14.50 -3.77
C LYS A 194 -32.60 -14.37 -2.41
N GLU A 195 -33.21 -13.22 -2.11
CA GLU A 195 -33.87 -12.93 -0.83
C GLU A 195 -33.03 -13.25 0.41
N ARG A 196 -31.71 -13.03 0.35
CA ARG A 196 -30.79 -13.29 1.48
C ARG A 196 -30.79 -12.18 2.53
N TYR A 197 -31.40 -11.04 2.22
CA TYR A 197 -31.69 -10.00 3.21
C TYR A 197 -32.76 -10.46 4.20
N THR A 198 -32.73 -9.92 5.41
CA THR A 198 -33.78 -10.20 6.42
C THR A 198 -34.54 -8.94 6.79
N LEU A 199 -35.84 -9.10 7.06
CA LEU A 199 -36.72 -8.03 7.49
C LEU A 199 -37.17 -8.32 8.91
N THR A 200 -36.88 -7.40 9.83
CA THR A 200 -37.28 -7.53 11.24
C THR A 200 -38.03 -6.29 11.69
N ARG A 201 -38.93 -6.44 12.68
CA ARG A 201 -39.62 -5.33 13.32
C ARG A 201 -39.13 -5.21 14.75
N ASP A 202 -38.63 -4.03 15.10
CA ASP A 202 -38.25 -3.70 16.46
C ASP A 202 -38.95 -2.41 16.89
N LYS A 203 -39.96 -2.54 17.76
CA LYS A 203 -40.80 -1.43 18.25
C LYS A 203 -41.33 -0.56 17.09
N ASN A 204 -40.74 0.63 16.93
CA ASN A 204 -41.12 1.66 15.96
C ASN A 204 -40.26 1.62 14.69
N TYR A 205 -39.43 0.60 14.51
CA TYR A 205 -38.56 0.44 13.36
C TYR A 205 -38.86 -0.83 12.60
N VAL A 206 -38.81 -0.72 11.28
CA VAL A 206 -38.59 -1.86 10.39
C VAL A 206 -37.12 -1.85 10.01
N ILE A 207 -36.44 -2.97 10.20
CA ILE A 207 -35.00 -3.09 10.00
C ILE A 207 -34.77 -4.06 8.85
N LEU A 208 -34.18 -3.55 7.77
CA LEU A 208 -33.59 -4.35 6.70
C LEU A 208 -32.17 -4.71 7.10
N ARG A 209 -31.83 -5.99 7.08
CA ARG A 209 -30.48 -6.48 7.35
C ARG A 209 -29.88 -7.08 6.10
N PHE A 210 -28.71 -6.57 5.72
CA PHE A 210 -27.87 -7.10 4.65
C PHE A 210 -26.61 -7.71 5.30
N PRO A 211 -26.45 -9.05 5.26
CA PRO A 211 -25.26 -9.69 5.79
C PRO A 211 -24.08 -9.41 4.84
N PHE A 212 -22.96 -8.92 5.38
CA PHE A 212 -21.78 -8.64 4.56
C PHE A 212 -21.08 -9.92 4.08
N ASP A 213 -21.29 -11.04 4.77
CA ASP A 213 -20.77 -12.35 4.34
C ASP A 213 -21.25 -12.76 2.95
N ASP A 214 -22.41 -12.27 2.50
CA ASP A 214 -22.88 -12.53 1.13
C ASP A 214 -22.11 -11.72 0.08
N VAL A 215 -21.46 -10.62 0.48
CA VAL A 215 -20.53 -9.86 -0.34
C VAL A 215 -19.17 -10.56 -0.34
N THR A 216 -18.61 -10.81 0.85
CA THR A 216 -17.27 -11.41 0.97
C THR A 216 -17.23 -12.87 0.53
N GLY A 217 -18.35 -13.60 0.58
CA GLY A 217 -18.45 -14.98 0.12
C GLY A 217 -18.35 -15.14 -1.40
N ARG A 218 -18.32 -14.03 -2.16
CA ARG A 218 -18.03 -14.03 -3.60
C ARG A 218 -16.53 -13.97 -3.90
N PHE A 219 -15.71 -13.62 -2.91
CA PHE A 219 -14.27 -13.65 -3.07
C PHE A 219 -13.78 -15.10 -3.15
N SER A 220 -12.66 -15.31 -3.85
CA SER A 220 -12.06 -16.63 -4.04
C SER A 220 -11.80 -17.29 -2.69
N ALA A 221 -12.33 -18.51 -2.52
CA ALA A 221 -12.05 -19.31 -1.33
C ALA A 221 -10.63 -19.90 -1.36
N ASP A 222 -10.10 -20.12 -2.57
CA ASP A 222 -8.78 -20.68 -2.79
C ASP A 222 -7.81 -19.57 -3.18
N LEU A 223 -6.65 -19.54 -2.52
CA LEU A 223 -5.55 -18.66 -2.89
C LEU A 223 -4.94 -19.21 -4.20
N PRO A 224 -5.00 -18.47 -5.31
CA PRO A 224 -4.33 -18.91 -6.53
C PRO A 224 -2.82 -19.02 -6.28
N ALA A 225 -2.15 -19.88 -7.04
CA ALA A 225 -0.70 -19.86 -7.12
C ALA A 225 -0.29 -18.56 -7.84
N ILE A 226 0.13 -17.56 -7.06
CA ILE A 226 0.55 -16.25 -7.59
C ILE A 226 2.07 -16.31 -7.73
N ASP A 227 2.54 -16.24 -8.97
CA ASP A 227 3.96 -16.15 -9.27
C ASP A 227 4.47 -14.77 -8.84
N LYS A 228 5.27 -14.74 -7.78
CA LYS A 228 5.84 -13.49 -7.26
C LYS A 228 6.93 -12.96 -8.16
N THR A 229 6.97 -11.64 -8.35
CA THR A 229 8.02 -10.98 -9.13
C THR A 229 9.36 -11.05 -8.41
N ARG A 230 10.45 -10.73 -9.13
CA ARG A 230 11.80 -10.65 -8.52
C ARG A 230 11.83 -9.66 -7.36
N ILE A 231 11.13 -8.53 -7.48
CA ILE A 231 11.10 -7.47 -6.46
C ILE A 231 10.33 -7.94 -5.22
N GLN A 232 9.18 -8.58 -5.39
CA GLN A 232 8.42 -9.14 -4.26
C GLN A 232 9.24 -10.21 -3.52
N ASN A 233 9.84 -11.15 -4.27
CA ASN A 233 10.70 -12.16 -3.67
C ASN A 233 11.89 -11.52 -2.94
N ALA A 234 12.57 -10.55 -3.55
CA ALA A 234 13.67 -9.85 -2.91
C ALA A 234 13.21 -9.15 -1.62
N PHE A 235 12.07 -8.45 -1.66
CA PHE A 235 11.50 -7.77 -0.50
C PHE A 235 11.19 -8.74 0.65
N GLU A 236 10.63 -9.92 0.35
CA GLU A 236 10.30 -10.93 1.35
C GLU A 236 11.53 -11.63 1.95
N GLN A 237 12.61 -11.76 1.19
CA GLN A 237 13.86 -12.33 1.69
C GLN A 237 14.67 -11.36 2.56
N VAL A 238 14.34 -10.06 2.55
CA VAL A 238 15.03 -9.09 3.42
C VAL A 238 14.77 -9.40 4.90
N GLY A 239 15.83 -9.82 5.59
CA GLY A 239 15.80 -10.20 7.01
C GLY A 239 15.30 -11.63 7.25
N ALA A 240 15.23 -12.47 6.22
CA ALA A 240 14.86 -13.88 6.34
C ALA A 240 16.00 -14.74 6.92
N ASP A 241 17.25 -14.35 6.65
CA ASP A 241 18.47 -14.97 7.16
C ASP A 241 19.32 -13.98 7.96
N GLU A 242 20.36 -14.47 8.64
CA GLU A 242 21.22 -13.66 9.51
C GLU A 242 21.98 -12.59 8.71
N GLU A 243 22.49 -12.91 7.52
CA GLU A 243 23.26 -11.99 6.69
C GLU A 243 22.39 -10.82 6.20
N SER A 244 21.19 -11.12 5.69
CA SER A 244 20.22 -10.14 5.23
C SER A 244 19.64 -9.30 6.38
N ALA A 245 19.48 -9.88 7.57
CA ALA A 245 19.08 -9.14 8.77
C ALA A 245 20.15 -8.12 9.21
N GLU A 246 21.43 -8.47 9.09
CA GLU A 246 22.54 -7.54 9.33
C GLU A 246 22.57 -6.42 8.30
N VAL A 247 22.43 -6.74 7.00
CA VAL A 247 22.34 -5.73 5.93
C VAL A 247 21.18 -4.76 6.19
N LEU A 248 20.01 -5.28 6.55
CA LEU A 248 18.84 -4.46 6.88
C LEU A 248 19.14 -3.55 8.08
N LYS A 249 19.72 -4.08 9.14
CA LYS A 249 20.06 -3.31 10.35
C LYS A 249 21.05 -2.18 10.03
N MET A 250 22.09 -2.45 9.25
CA MET A 250 23.05 -1.44 8.84
C MET A 250 22.43 -0.37 7.95
N THR A 251 21.59 -0.79 7.00
CA THR A 251 20.85 0.13 6.12
C THR A 251 19.93 1.03 6.94
N TYR A 252 19.14 0.45 7.86
CA TYR A 252 18.25 1.17 8.75
C TYR A 252 18.99 2.21 9.60
N ASN A 253 20.11 1.82 10.23
CA ASN A 253 20.93 2.74 11.02
C ASN A 253 21.51 3.86 10.16
N SER A 254 22.01 3.54 8.97
CA SER A 254 22.54 4.56 8.03
C SER A 254 21.47 5.58 7.62
N LEU A 255 20.22 5.15 7.45
CA LEU A 255 19.11 6.07 7.15
C LEU A 255 18.75 6.97 8.33
N LEU A 256 18.81 6.45 9.56
CA LEU A 256 18.61 7.26 10.77
C LEU A 256 19.73 8.29 10.97
N ASP A 257 20.98 7.86 10.81
CA ASP A 257 22.16 8.69 11.08
C ASP A 257 22.37 9.78 10.02
N SER A 258 22.05 9.47 8.76
CA SER A 258 22.25 10.40 7.64
C SER A 258 21.25 11.57 7.63
N GLY A 259 20.11 11.44 8.31
CA GLY A 259 19.04 12.44 8.27
C GLY A 259 18.47 12.69 6.87
N VAL A 260 18.77 11.81 5.90
CA VAL A 260 18.42 11.96 4.48
C VAL A 260 16.90 11.82 4.27
N LEU A 261 16.20 11.13 5.17
CA LEU A 261 14.74 11.10 5.21
C LEU A 261 14.21 12.41 5.82
N ILE A 262 14.38 13.50 5.08
CA ILE A 262 13.87 14.83 5.45
C ILE A 262 12.36 14.84 5.22
N GLN A 263 11.60 15.24 6.25
CA GLN A 263 10.16 15.47 6.16
C GLN A 263 9.80 16.95 6.17
N GLY A 264 8.56 17.21 5.74
CA GLY A 264 7.81 18.40 6.16
C GLY A 264 7.49 18.38 7.65
N ASP A 265 6.30 18.83 8.04
CA ASP A 265 6.02 19.24 9.44
C ASP A 265 5.89 18.13 10.51
N GLU A 266 5.79 16.84 10.16
CA GLU A 266 5.63 15.72 11.13
C GLU A 266 6.77 14.71 11.02
N PRO A 267 7.27 14.12 12.14
CA PRO A 267 8.39 13.14 12.19
C PRO A 267 8.06 11.74 11.62
N VAL A 268 9.06 11.05 11.04
CA VAL A 268 8.89 9.76 10.36
C VAL A 268 8.78 8.72 11.46
N SER A 269 7.72 7.90 11.43
CA SER A 269 7.66 6.76 12.36
C SER A 269 8.79 5.77 12.06
N ASN A 270 9.36 5.16 13.10
CA ASN A 270 10.40 4.13 12.94
C ASN A 270 9.94 3.00 12.00
N ASP A 271 8.66 2.64 12.05
CA ASP A 271 8.05 1.65 11.15
C ASP A 271 8.15 2.06 9.67
N THR A 272 7.98 3.35 9.37
CA THR A 272 8.12 3.87 8.01
C THR A 272 9.59 3.84 7.56
N VAL A 273 10.53 4.19 8.44
CA VAL A 273 11.97 4.11 8.15
C VAL A 273 12.39 2.66 7.91
N GLU A 274 11.96 1.71 8.75
CA GLU A 274 12.23 0.28 8.56
C GLU A 274 11.68 -0.20 7.22
N ARG A 275 10.46 0.23 6.85
CA ARG A 275 9.87 -0.14 5.56
C ARG A 275 10.68 0.40 4.38
N ILE A 276 11.10 1.67 4.43
CA ILE A 276 11.96 2.25 3.40
C ILE A 276 13.28 1.47 3.33
N ALA A 277 13.91 1.17 4.48
CA ALA A 277 15.14 0.39 4.55
C ALA A 277 14.97 -0.98 3.87
N ARG A 278 13.86 -1.68 4.12
CA ARG A 278 13.57 -2.97 3.47
C ARG A 278 13.46 -2.87 1.95
N ILE A 279 12.82 -1.83 1.43
CA ILE A 279 12.74 -1.61 -0.03
C ILE A 279 14.12 -1.27 -0.61
N VAL A 280 14.91 -0.46 0.11
CA VAL A 280 16.27 -0.11 -0.31
C VAL A 280 17.20 -1.32 -0.33
N CYS A 281 17.02 -2.29 0.57
CA CYS A 281 17.77 -3.56 0.59
C CYS A 281 17.54 -4.44 -0.64
N ILE A 282 16.54 -4.16 -1.49
CA ILE A 282 16.40 -4.79 -2.81
C ILE A 282 17.57 -4.39 -3.73
N ASP A 283 18.18 -3.22 -3.50
CA ASP A 283 19.34 -2.78 -4.24
C ASP A 283 20.63 -3.50 -3.78
N PRO A 284 21.41 -4.09 -4.71
CA PRO A 284 22.69 -4.72 -4.38
C PRO A 284 23.72 -3.80 -3.73
N ALA A 285 23.56 -2.47 -3.82
CA ALA A 285 24.44 -1.51 -3.16
C ALA A 285 24.40 -1.63 -1.62
N THR A 286 23.33 -2.16 -1.04
CA THR A 286 23.25 -2.36 0.42
C THR A 286 24.14 -3.50 0.88
N THR A 287 24.15 -4.63 0.17
CA THR A 287 25.10 -5.73 0.39
C THR A 287 26.53 -5.26 0.18
N LYS A 288 26.78 -4.50 -0.89
CA LYS A 288 28.11 -3.94 -1.15
C LYS A 288 28.55 -2.98 -0.03
N PHE A 289 27.65 -2.13 0.47
CA PHE A 289 27.96 -1.24 1.59
C PHE A 289 28.37 -2.01 2.85
N LYS A 290 27.69 -3.11 3.18
CA LYS A 290 28.11 -4.01 4.26
C LYS A 290 29.53 -4.55 4.01
N GLN A 291 29.78 -5.09 2.82
CA GLN A 291 31.10 -5.64 2.47
C GLN A 291 32.21 -4.59 2.55
N ASP A 292 31.96 -3.38 2.03
CA ASP A 292 32.88 -2.26 2.09
C ASP A 292 33.14 -1.83 3.56
N TYR A 293 32.11 -1.90 4.41
CA TYR A 293 32.21 -1.62 5.85
C TYR A 293 33.02 -2.67 6.62
N ASP A 294 32.74 -3.94 6.39
CA ASP A 294 33.48 -5.02 7.05
C ASP A 294 34.96 -4.99 6.64
N ALA A 295 35.24 -4.77 5.35
CA ALA A 295 36.60 -4.60 4.84
C ALA A 295 37.30 -3.37 5.43
N ALA A 296 36.59 -2.23 5.56
CA ALA A 296 37.12 -1.02 6.19
C ALA A 296 37.47 -1.25 7.67
N MET A 297 36.60 -1.93 8.42
CA MET A 297 36.83 -2.23 9.83
C MET A 297 38.01 -3.19 10.05
N GLU A 298 38.18 -4.19 9.18
CA GLU A 298 39.35 -5.07 9.23
C GLU A 298 40.64 -4.33 8.86
N ALA A 299 40.63 -3.52 7.80
CA ALA A 299 41.78 -2.71 7.42
C ALA A 299 42.19 -1.72 8.53
N LEU A 300 41.23 -1.13 9.24
CA LEU A 300 41.51 -0.26 10.40
C LEU A 300 42.15 -1.03 11.56
N ARG A 301 41.71 -2.27 11.84
CA ARG A 301 42.34 -3.15 12.84
C ARG A 301 43.78 -3.50 12.49
N GLU A 302 44.06 -3.77 11.22
CA GLU A 302 45.40 -4.13 10.73
C GLU A 302 46.35 -2.92 10.64
N SER A 303 45.82 -1.73 10.34
CA SER A 303 46.59 -0.51 10.06
C SER A 303 46.91 0.37 11.27
N ALA A 304 46.49 -0.04 12.49
CA ALA A 304 46.56 0.75 13.74
C ALA A 304 47.97 1.26 14.14
N TYR A 305 49.03 0.84 13.44
CA TYR A 305 50.42 1.21 13.70
C TYR A 305 51.21 1.74 12.48
N SER A 306 50.56 2.16 11.37
CA SER A 306 51.29 2.64 10.16
C SER A 306 51.29 4.17 10.01
N ALA A 307 52.39 4.74 9.49
CA ALA A 307 52.59 6.19 9.32
C ALA A 307 51.78 6.82 8.15
N ASP A 308 51.27 6.00 7.21
CA ASP A 308 50.39 6.42 6.11
C ASP A 308 48.89 6.28 6.46
N SER A 309 48.54 6.10 7.75
CA SER A 309 47.17 5.80 8.16
C SER A 309 46.19 6.93 7.83
N ALA A 310 46.58 8.19 7.96
CA ALA A 310 45.65 9.33 7.86
C ALA A 310 45.09 9.56 6.44
N GLU A 311 45.91 9.41 5.40
CA GLU A 311 45.45 9.60 4.01
C GLU A 311 44.58 8.42 3.54
N LYS A 312 44.95 7.19 3.93
CA LYS A 312 44.17 5.98 3.68
C LYS A 312 42.84 6.00 4.43
N GLU A 313 42.84 6.45 5.68
CA GLU A 313 41.63 6.62 6.50
C GLU A 313 40.70 7.68 5.88
N ALA A 314 41.25 8.80 5.41
CA ALA A 314 40.46 9.82 4.73
C ALA A 314 39.87 9.33 3.39
N GLU A 315 40.59 8.51 2.63
CA GLU A 315 40.07 7.89 1.40
C GLU A 315 38.97 6.86 1.70
N MET A 316 39.19 6.02 2.70
CA MET A 316 38.21 5.04 3.16
C MET A 316 36.93 5.71 3.66
N ALA A 317 37.04 6.80 4.43
CA ALA A 317 35.91 7.60 4.88
C ALA A 317 35.12 8.21 3.69
N ARG A 318 35.81 8.70 2.65
CA ARG A 318 35.15 9.23 1.44
C ARG A 318 34.40 8.13 0.68
N ASN A 319 35.01 6.95 0.53
CA ASN A 319 34.37 5.82 -0.15
C ASN A 319 33.15 5.32 0.65
N MET A 320 33.29 5.24 1.98
CA MET A 320 32.18 4.88 2.87
C MET A 320 31.03 5.86 2.77
N GLN A 321 31.33 7.17 2.83
CA GLN A 321 30.32 8.21 2.69
C GLN A 321 29.58 8.09 1.36
N PHE A 322 30.30 7.84 0.25
CA PHE A 322 29.67 7.68 -1.04
C PHE A 322 28.78 6.42 -1.14
N SER A 323 29.16 5.32 -0.48
CA SER A 323 28.30 4.14 -0.37
C SER A 323 27.05 4.41 0.48
N GLN A 324 27.16 5.19 1.57
CA GLN A 324 26.01 5.67 2.33
C GLN A 324 25.12 6.61 1.52
N ASP A 325 25.71 7.52 0.75
CA ASP A 325 24.97 8.46 -0.11
C ASP A 325 24.14 7.71 -1.17
N GLN A 326 24.63 6.57 -1.69
CA GLN A 326 23.85 5.72 -2.60
C GLN A 326 22.62 5.10 -1.93
N ILE A 327 22.75 4.65 -0.67
CA ILE A 327 21.63 4.15 0.13
C ILE A 327 20.61 5.28 0.36
N GLY A 328 21.09 6.46 0.77
CA GLY A 328 20.26 7.64 0.98
C GLY A 328 19.54 8.08 -0.29
N ALA A 329 20.23 8.11 -1.44
CA ALA A 329 19.65 8.48 -2.73
C ALA A 329 18.54 7.51 -3.15
N CYS A 330 18.73 6.20 -2.93
CA CYS A 330 17.70 5.19 -3.16
C CYS A 330 16.49 5.41 -2.23
N ALA A 331 16.74 5.64 -0.94
CA ALA A 331 15.70 5.89 0.05
C ALA A 331 14.85 7.12 -0.26
N ILE A 332 15.44 8.19 -0.80
CA ILE A 332 14.70 9.37 -1.28
C ILE A 332 13.71 8.99 -2.38
N GLY A 333 14.12 8.17 -3.35
CA GLY A 333 13.24 7.70 -4.43
C GLY A 333 12.07 6.86 -3.89
N VAL A 334 12.36 5.96 -2.94
CA VAL A 334 11.33 5.18 -2.26
C VAL A 334 10.36 6.10 -1.51
N SER A 335 10.87 6.96 -0.63
CA SER A 335 10.07 7.89 0.19
C SER A 335 9.14 8.75 -0.66
N LEU A 336 9.68 9.34 -1.73
CA LEU A 336 8.92 10.16 -2.67
C LEU A 336 7.74 9.39 -3.28
N THR A 337 7.99 8.13 -3.67
CA THR A 337 6.97 7.27 -4.26
C THR A 337 5.86 6.94 -3.28
N LEU A 338 6.23 6.55 -2.04
CA LEU A 338 5.26 6.21 -1.02
C LEU A 338 4.33 7.41 -0.71
N ASP A 339 4.88 8.61 -0.56
CA ASP A 339 4.08 9.80 -0.26
C ASP A 339 3.16 10.21 -1.41
N ILE A 340 3.66 10.18 -2.66
CA ILE A 340 2.86 10.52 -3.83
C ILE A 340 1.76 9.49 -4.06
N VAL A 341 2.07 8.19 -3.96
CA VAL A 341 1.06 7.14 -4.13
C VAL A 341 -0.05 7.24 -3.09
N VAL A 342 0.29 7.44 -1.81
CA VAL A 342 -0.72 7.64 -0.76
C VAL A 342 -1.62 8.81 -1.11
N ARG A 343 -1.03 9.95 -1.52
CA ARG A 343 -1.78 11.15 -1.90
C ARG A 343 -2.69 10.91 -3.11
N GLU A 344 -2.17 10.35 -4.20
CA GLU A 344 -2.94 10.07 -5.41
C GLU A 344 -4.05 9.02 -5.14
N PHE A 345 -3.78 8.02 -4.31
CA PHE A 345 -4.78 7.05 -3.86
C PHE A 345 -5.92 7.74 -3.11
N LEU A 346 -5.60 8.60 -2.13
CA LEU A 346 -6.60 9.38 -1.38
C LEU A 346 -7.39 10.33 -2.29
N LEU A 347 -6.75 10.94 -3.30
CA LEU A 347 -7.44 11.76 -4.31
C LEU A 347 -8.38 10.93 -5.20
N GLY A 348 -8.02 9.69 -5.51
CA GLY A 348 -8.86 8.75 -6.26
C GLY A 348 -10.10 8.30 -5.47
N LEU A 349 -10.04 8.31 -4.14
CA LEU A 349 -11.10 7.88 -3.23
C LEU A 349 -12.22 8.92 -3.02
N LYS A 350 -12.89 9.34 -4.10
CA LYS A 350 -14.04 10.26 -4.01
C LYS A 350 -15.07 9.79 -2.96
N ASN A 351 -15.48 10.69 -2.06
CA ASN A 351 -16.57 10.54 -1.06
C ASN A 351 -16.26 9.76 0.24
N PHE A 352 -15.01 9.64 0.67
CA PHE A 352 -14.66 9.09 1.99
C PHE A 352 -14.63 10.19 3.07
N THR A 353 -14.88 9.83 4.34
CA THR A 353 -14.85 10.78 5.45
C THR A 353 -13.41 10.99 5.96
N GLN A 354 -13.14 12.08 6.68
CA GLN A 354 -11.83 12.29 7.35
C GLN A 354 -11.42 11.12 8.26
N ARG A 355 -12.39 10.42 8.85
CA ARG A 355 -12.13 9.21 9.64
C ARG A 355 -11.60 8.08 8.76
N ASP A 356 -12.19 7.90 7.58
CA ASP A 356 -11.76 6.89 6.64
C ASP A 356 -10.36 7.20 6.12
N GLU A 357 -10.08 8.45 5.76
CA GLU A 357 -8.75 8.88 5.30
C GLU A 357 -7.64 8.52 6.31
N LYS A 358 -7.89 8.73 7.61
CA LYS A 358 -6.94 8.32 8.67
C LYS A 358 -6.69 6.82 8.70
N VAL A 359 -7.75 6.00 8.59
CA VAL A 359 -7.63 4.53 8.58
C VAL A 359 -6.92 4.04 7.32
N LEU A 360 -7.29 4.59 6.16
CA LEU A 360 -6.71 4.25 4.86
C LEU A 360 -5.21 4.58 4.83
N THR A 361 -4.82 5.74 5.35
CA THR A 361 -3.41 6.16 5.41
C THR A 361 -2.55 5.16 6.18
N ILE A 362 -3.06 4.58 7.27
CA ILE A 362 -2.35 3.57 8.07
C ILE A 362 -2.07 2.33 7.22
N PHE A 363 -3.06 1.79 6.52
CA PHE A 363 -2.88 0.59 5.70
C PHE A 363 -2.01 0.85 4.47
N LEU A 364 -2.22 2.00 3.81
CA LEU A 364 -1.48 2.37 2.62
C LEU A 364 0.00 2.54 2.93
N ARG A 365 0.38 3.26 3.99
CA ARG A 365 1.80 3.49 4.32
C ARG A 365 2.58 2.20 4.62
N MET A 366 1.91 1.10 4.98
CA MET A 366 2.56 -0.18 5.16
C MET A 366 2.90 -0.88 3.83
N PHE A 367 2.09 -0.70 2.78
CA PHE A 367 2.21 -1.33 1.44
C PHE A 367 2.55 -2.84 1.40
N GLY A 368 2.37 -3.55 2.51
CA GLY A 368 2.54 -4.99 2.59
C GLY A 368 1.25 -5.70 2.20
N VAL A 369 1.37 -6.88 1.60
CA VAL A 369 0.22 -7.66 1.13
C VAL A 369 -0.83 -7.85 2.23
N GLU A 370 -0.44 -8.14 3.48
CA GLU A 370 -1.38 -8.26 4.60
C GLU A 370 -2.12 -6.96 4.97
N ALA A 371 -1.44 -5.81 4.83
CA ALA A 371 -2.06 -4.51 5.11
C ALA A 371 -3.02 -4.11 3.97
N LEU A 372 -2.62 -4.38 2.73
CA LEU A 372 -3.44 -4.17 1.55
C LEU A 372 -4.64 -5.13 1.49
N ASP A 373 -4.50 -6.34 2.02
CA ASP A 373 -5.59 -7.30 2.19
C ASP A 373 -6.68 -6.75 3.13
N LYS A 374 -6.26 -6.23 4.30
CA LYS A 374 -7.17 -5.54 5.23
C LYS A 374 -7.80 -4.29 4.61
N LEU A 375 -7.02 -3.55 3.82
CA LEU A 375 -7.49 -2.39 3.05
C LEU A 375 -8.58 -2.78 2.06
N PHE A 376 -8.42 -3.89 1.33
CA PHE A 376 -9.39 -4.39 0.36
C PHE A 376 -10.76 -4.64 1.02
N PHE A 377 -10.78 -5.35 2.15
CA PHE A 377 -12.01 -5.56 2.92
C PHE A 377 -12.60 -4.25 3.45
N TYR A 378 -11.77 -3.35 3.96
CA TYR A 378 -12.21 -2.05 4.45
C TYR A 378 -12.88 -1.23 3.34
N LEU A 379 -12.26 -1.15 2.16
CA LEU A 379 -12.80 -0.43 1.01
C LEU A 379 -14.12 -1.05 0.53
N THR A 380 -14.19 -2.37 0.46
CA THR A 380 -15.44 -3.09 0.12
C THR A 380 -16.55 -2.75 1.12
N GLU A 381 -16.25 -2.78 2.41
CA GLU A 381 -17.23 -2.45 3.46
C GLU A 381 -17.72 -1.00 3.34
N VAL A 382 -16.81 -0.05 3.15
CA VAL A 382 -17.17 1.38 3.03
C VAL A 382 -17.94 1.63 1.74
N LYS A 383 -17.57 1.00 0.62
CA LYS A 383 -18.31 1.12 -0.65
C LYS A 383 -19.70 0.52 -0.54
N PHE A 384 -19.86 -0.63 0.14
CA PHE A 384 -21.19 -1.20 0.41
C PHE A 384 -22.03 -0.28 1.30
N SER A 385 -21.43 0.33 2.34
CA SER A 385 -22.08 1.37 3.16
C SER A 385 -22.54 2.56 2.31
N SER A 386 -21.67 3.05 1.43
CA SER A 386 -21.94 4.18 0.54
C SER A 386 -23.07 3.88 -0.45
N LEU A 387 -23.07 2.67 -1.02
CA LEU A 387 -24.13 2.20 -1.91
C LEU A 387 -25.49 2.17 -1.19
N LEU A 388 -25.56 1.65 0.03
CA LEU A 388 -26.81 1.68 0.81
C LEU A 388 -27.25 3.11 1.15
N LYS A 389 -26.31 4.00 1.49
CA LYS A 389 -26.60 5.42 1.74
C LYS A 389 -27.11 6.13 0.49
N SER A 390 -26.57 5.83 -0.70
CA SER A 390 -27.06 6.45 -1.95
C SER A 390 -28.51 6.05 -2.25
N LYS A 391 -28.92 4.81 -1.93
CA LYS A 391 -30.33 4.39 -2.01
C LYS A 391 -31.24 5.13 -1.01
N MET A 392 -30.69 5.63 0.10
CA MET A 392 -31.40 6.41 1.11
C MET A 392 -31.55 7.89 0.77
N GLN A 393 -30.90 8.37 -0.30
CA GLN A 393 -30.85 9.78 -0.63
C GLN A 393 -32.25 10.38 -0.82
N GLY A 394 -32.52 11.50 -0.14
CA GLY A 394 -33.81 12.19 -0.09
C GLY A 394 -34.80 11.67 0.96
N GLU A 395 -34.45 10.62 1.71
CA GLU A 395 -35.30 10.00 2.73
C GLU A 395 -34.56 9.83 4.08
N GLU A 396 -33.50 10.60 4.31
CA GLU A 396 -32.61 10.51 5.48
C GLU A 396 -33.32 10.82 6.80
N SER A 397 -34.42 11.58 6.75
CA SER A 397 -35.27 11.85 7.93
C SER A 397 -36.07 10.62 8.40
N LYS A 398 -36.22 9.59 7.54
CA LYS A 398 -37.00 8.39 7.82
C LYS A 398 -36.13 7.14 7.99
N MET A 399 -34.90 7.18 7.47
CA MET A 399 -34.00 6.03 7.43
C MET A 399 -32.66 6.32 8.09
N GLN A 400 -32.12 5.34 8.81
CA GLN A 400 -30.78 5.38 9.37
C GLN A 400 -30.02 4.10 9.02
N LEU A 401 -28.79 4.23 8.50
CA LEU A 401 -27.88 3.10 8.34
C LEU A 401 -27.04 2.90 9.59
N ARG A 402 -26.95 1.66 10.08
CA ARG A 402 -26.00 1.25 11.12
C ARG A 402 -25.21 0.04 10.63
N VAL A 403 -23.91 0.04 10.90
CA VAL A 403 -23.04 -1.11 10.64
C VAL A 403 -22.75 -1.78 11.98
N LEU A 404 -23.11 -3.04 12.12
CA LEU A 404 -22.87 -3.84 13.31
C LEU A 404 -21.67 -4.76 13.05
N LYS A 405 -20.60 -4.59 13.82
CA LYS A 405 -19.41 -5.45 13.78
C LYS A 405 -19.31 -6.25 15.06
N ARG A 406 -19.20 -7.57 14.93
CA ARG A 406 -19.00 -8.48 16.07
C ARG A 406 -17.86 -9.43 15.76
N ARG A 407 -16.93 -9.63 16.69
CA ARG A 407 -15.85 -10.60 16.52
C ARG A 407 -16.42 -12.01 16.41
N ARG A 408 -15.84 -12.82 15.54
CA ARG A 408 -16.18 -14.23 15.37
C ARG A 408 -14.94 -15.10 15.36
N ALA A 409 -15.12 -16.37 15.69
CA ALA A 409 -14.11 -17.42 15.58
C ALA A 409 -14.71 -18.64 14.89
N SER A 410 -13.88 -19.41 14.20
CA SER A 410 -14.35 -20.62 13.55
C SER A 410 -14.81 -21.63 14.61
N THR A 411 -15.87 -22.38 14.31
CA THR A 411 -16.37 -23.43 15.19
C THR A 411 -15.28 -24.47 15.47
N LYS A 412 -14.41 -24.75 14.49
CA LYS A 412 -13.27 -25.66 14.63
C LYS A 412 -12.28 -25.18 15.68
N ASP A 413 -11.85 -23.92 15.61
CA ASP A 413 -10.86 -23.36 16.55
C ASP A 413 -11.41 -23.26 17.97
N VAL A 414 -12.69 -22.92 18.12
CA VAL A 414 -13.34 -22.88 19.44
C VAL A 414 -13.47 -24.29 20.03
N LEU A 415 -13.77 -25.31 19.21
CA LEU A 415 -13.83 -26.70 19.68
C LEU A 415 -12.47 -27.26 20.07
N ALA A 416 -11.37 -26.80 19.43
CA ALA A 416 -10.01 -27.19 19.82
C ALA A 416 -9.67 -26.73 21.25
N LEU A 417 -10.27 -25.65 21.75
CA LEU A 417 -10.09 -25.19 23.13
C LEU A 417 -10.57 -26.21 24.18
N ASN A 418 -11.39 -27.19 23.80
CA ASN A 418 -11.84 -28.24 24.72
C ASN A 418 -10.66 -29.03 25.30
N GLU A 419 -9.58 -29.18 24.53
CA GLU A 419 -8.36 -29.89 24.95
C GLU A 419 -7.62 -29.18 26.09
N ILE A 420 -7.79 -27.84 26.19
CA ILE A 420 -7.15 -26.99 27.22
C ILE A 420 -8.16 -26.47 28.25
N GLY A 421 -9.29 -27.17 28.45
CA GLY A 421 -10.22 -26.92 29.56
C GLY A 421 -11.46 -26.09 29.21
N MET A 422 -11.76 -25.86 27.93
CA MET A 422 -13.05 -25.28 27.54
C MET A 422 -14.19 -26.28 27.79
N THR A 423 -15.24 -25.82 28.48
CA THR A 423 -16.45 -26.63 28.72
C THR A 423 -17.64 -26.05 27.97
N ARG A 424 -18.68 -26.84 27.74
CA ARG A 424 -19.91 -26.39 27.07
C ARG A 424 -20.56 -25.18 27.74
N ILE A 425 -20.50 -25.09 29.07
CA ILE A 425 -21.06 -23.97 29.84
C ILE A 425 -20.23 -22.70 29.62
N ARG A 426 -18.90 -22.80 29.71
CA ARG A 426 -17.96 -21.69 29.44
C ARG A 426 -18.11 -21.21 27.99
N MET A 427 -18.22 -22.14 27.03
CA MET A 427 -18.44 -21.82 25.62
C MET A 427 -19.79 -21.09 25.41
N ALA A 428 -20.87 -21.55 26.02
CA ALA A 428 -22.17 -20.90 25.93
C ALA A 428 -22.22 -19.52 26.59
N ARG A 429 -21.30 -19.18 27.49
CA ARG A 429 -21.16 -17.84 28.08
C ARG A 429 -20.45 -16.86 27.17
N LEU A 430 -19.43 -17.33 26.46
CA LEU A 430 -18.55 -16.48 25.64
C LEU A 430 -19.01 -16.34 24.18
N TRP A 431 -19.70 -17.35 23.63
CA TRP A 431 -20.09 -17.35 22.21
C TRP A 431 -21.60 -17.53 21.98
N LEU A 432 -22.05 -17.04 20.82
CA LEU A 432 -23.35 -17.31 20.20
C LEU A 432 -23.11 -18.03 18.87
N LYS A 433 -24.06 -18.88 18.46
CA LYS A 433 -24.04 -19.45 17.11
C LYS A 433 -24.36 -18.35 16.09
N ASP A 434 -23.62 -18.31 14.99
CA ASP A 434 -24.01 -17.48 13.85
C ASP A 434 -25.17 -18.19 13.13
N SER A 435 -26.34 -17.54 13.10
CA SER A 435 -27.54 -18.07 12.45
C SER A 435 -27.42 -18.16 10.93
N ALA A 436 -26.54 -17.36 10.33
CA ALA A 436 -26.30 -17.34 8.89
C ALA A 436 -25.20 -18.31 8.46
N ASN A 437 -24.32 -18.74 9.37
CA ASN A 437 -23.23 -19.65 9.03
C ASN A 437 -22.84 -20.57 10.20
N GLN A 438 -23.11 -21.87 10.05
CA GLN A 438 -22.90 -22.86 11.11
C GLN A 438 -21.41 -23.10 11.45
N ASN A 439 -20.49 -22.68 10.57
CA ASN A 439 -19.05 -22.82 10.77
C ASN A 439 -18.46 -21.72 11.66
N TRP A 440 -19.27 -20.75 12.12
CA TRP A 440 -18.81 -19.62 12.90
C TRP A 440 -19.55 -19.45 14.22
N LEU A 441 -18.81 -18.98 15.21
CA LEU A 441 -19.31 -18.57 16.52
C LEU A 441 -18.97 -17.10 16.75
N ILE A 442 -19.95 -16.32 17.21
CA ILE A 442 -19.83 -14.89 17.45
C ILE A 442 -19.54 -14.66 18.93
N PHE A 443 -18.52 -13.88 19.25
CA PHE A 443 -18.25 -13.46 20.62
C PHE A 443 -19.39 -12.59 21.16
N LYS A 444 -19.82 -12.84 22.40
CA LYS A 444 -20.82 -12.00 23.07
C LYS A 444 -20.28 -10.64 23.49
N GLN A 445 -18.99 -10.57 23.76
CA GLN A 445 -18.31 -9.38 24.24
C GLN A 445 -17.83 -8.51 23.07
N ASN A 446 -18.08 -7.20 23.17
CA ASN A 446 -17.83 -6.25 22.09
C ASN A 446 -16.39 -5.72 22.07
N ASN A 447 -15.64 -5.88 23.16
CA ASN A 447 -14.23 -5.48 23.24
C ASN A 447 -13.43 -6.47 24.11
N ALA A 448 -12.10 -6.39 24.01
CA ALA A 448 -11.19 -7.27 24.75
C ALA A 448 -11.28 -7.09 26.28
N GLN A 449 -11.58 -5.88 26.76
CA GLN A 449 -11.70 -5.63 28.20
C GLN A 449 -12.91 -6.34 28.80
N ASP A 450 -14.05 -6.30 28.11
CA ASP A 450 -15.26 -7.02 28.51
C ASP A 450 -15.07 -8.53 28.43
N LEU A 451 -14.33 -9.01 27.43
CA LEU A 451 -13.93 -10.41 27.34
C LEU A 451 -13.06 -10.83 28.54
N VAL A 452 -12.05 -10.04 28.91
CA VAL A 452 -11.20 -10.32 30.09
C VAL A 452 -12.04 -10.37 31.36
N LYS A 453 -12.97 -9.43 31.56
CA LYS A 453 -13.87 -9.44 32.72
C LYS A 453 -14.72 -10.71 32.78
N GLU A 454 -15.30 -11.13 31.65
CA GLU A 454 -16.10 -12.36 31.60
C GLU A 454 -15.24 -13.59 31.89
N MET A 455 -14.02 -13.67 31.34
CA MET A 455 -13.09 -14.78 31.62
C MET A 455 -12.65 -14.83 33.10
N GLN A 456 -12.49 -13.67 33.75
CA GLN A 456 -12.22 -13.59 35.18
C GLN A 456 -13.40 -14.10 36.01
N LEU A 457 -14.63 -13.74 35.63
CA LEU A 457 -15.85 -14.25 36.28
C LEU A 457 -16.01 -15.76 36.13
N LEU A 458 -15.56 -16.32 35.00
CA LEU A 458 -15.56 -17.76 34.73
C LEU A 458 -14.38 -18.50 35.40
N ALA A 459 -13.48 -17.77 36.07
CA ALA A 459 -12.26 -18.29 36.70
C ALA A 459 -11.45 -19.19 35.74
N LEU A 460 -11.21 -18.71 34.52
CA LEU A 460 -10.47 -19.47 33.51
C LEU A 460 -8.99 -19.57 33.86
N GLU A 461 -8.41 -20.72 33.53
CA GLU A 461 -6.99 -20.98 33.62
C GLU A 461 -6.21 -20.03 32.67
N LYS A 462 -5.00 -19.61 33.06
CA LYS A 462 -4.22 -18.59 32.31
C LYS A 462 -3.97 -19.00 30.85
N GLU A 463 -3.69 -20.27 30.62
CA GLU A 463 -3.46 -20.84 29.29
C GLU A 463 -4.71 -20.72 28.42
N LEU A 464 -5.87 -21.15 28.94
CA LEU A 464 -7.16 -21.05 28.27
C LEU A 464 -7.54 -19.60 27.98
N ALA A 465 -7.40 -18.70 28.95
CA ALA A 465 -7.69 -17.27 28.78
C ALA A 465 -6.80 -16.63 27.69
N THR A 466 -5.52 -17.01 27.64
CA THR A 466 -4.58 -16.52 26.62
C THR A 466 -4.96 -17.02 25.23
N ALA A 467 -5.34 -18.29 25.09
CA ALA A 467 -5.80 -18.86 23.82
C ALA A 467 -7.08 -18.16 23.31
N ILE A 468 -8.03 -17.89 24.21
CA ILE A 468 -9.28 -17.18 23.86
C ILE A 468 -9.00 -15.73 23.43
N LEU A 469 -8.11 -15.02 24.11
CA LEU A 469 -7.71 -13.66 23.71
C LEU A 469 -7.06 -13.66 22.33
N ARG A 470 -6.17 -14.62 22.05
CA ARG A 470 -5.56 -14.78 20.73
C ARG A 470 -6.62 -15.01 19.64
N LEU A 471 -7.63 -15.85 19.91
CA LEU A 471 -8.74 -16.05 18.99
C LEU A 471 -9.58 -14.78 18.80
N TYR A 472 -9.77 -13.98 19.85
CA TYR A 472 -10.52 -12.74 19.77
C TYR A 472 -9.78 -11.67 18.96
N GLU A 473 -8.47 -11.52 19.17
CA GLU A 473 -7.64 -10.53 18.49
C GLU A 473 -7.47 -10.86 17.00
N LYS A 474 -7.22 -12.13 16.69
CA LYS A 474 -7.05 -12.63 15.31
C LYS A 474 -8.38 -12.88 14.59
N GLY A 475 -9.47 -13.05 15.33
CA GLY A 475 -10.76 -13.46 14.75
C GLY A 475 -11.36 -12.40 13.84
N ASP A 476 -11.95 -12.85 12.73
CA ASP A 476 -12.63 -11.98 11.78
C ASP A 476 -13.83 -11.26 12.41
N HIS A 477 -14.37 -10.28 11.68
CA HIS A 477 -15.62 -9.63 12.05
C HIS A 477 -16.78 -10.22 11.26
N LYS A 478 -17.85 -10.58 11.97
CA LYS A 478 -19.19 -10.60 11.39
C LYS A 478 -19.64 -9.16 11.21
N VAL A 479 -19.89 -8.76 9.96
CA VAL A 479 -20.39 -7.43 9.62
C VAL A 479 -21.81 -7.53 9.09
N GLU A 480 -22.70 -6.73 9.65
CA GLU A 480 -24.11 -6.63 9.24
C GLU A 480 -24.48 -5.18 8.99
N PHE A 481 -25.10 -4.91 7.84
CA PHE A 481 -25.61 -3.59 7.49
C PHE A 481 -27.10 -3.53 7.78
N LEU A 482 -27.49 -2.61 8.65
CA LEU A 482 -28.84 -2.48 9.17
C LEU A 482 -29.43 -1.14 8.72
N VAL A 483 -30.44 -1.16 7.86
CA VAL A 483 -31.22 0.03 7.50
C VAL A 483 -32.46 0.06 8.37
N PHE A 484 -32.49 1.03 9.28
CA PHE A 484 -33.60 1.30 10.19
C PHE A 484 -34.57 2.27 9.53
N ILE A 485 -35.80 1.83 9.28
CA ILE A 485 -36.89 2.65 8.76
C ILE A 485 -37.83 2.99 9.91
N SER A 486 -37.94 4.28 10.25
CA SER A 486 -38.79 4.76 11.34
C SER A 486 -40.26 4.78 10.93
N LEU A 487 -41.06 3.89 11.50
CA LEU A 487 -42.52 3.85 11.29
C LEU A 487 -43.19 5.14 11.74
N GLN A 488 -42.68 5.78 12.79
CA GLN A 488 -43.20 7.06 13.28
C GLN A 488 -42.91 8.19 12.29
N ALA A 489 -41.71 8.26 11.72
CA ALA A 489 -41.36 9.28 10.73
C ALA A 489 -42.16 9.09 9.43
N VAL A 490 -42.37 7.85 9.01
CA VAL A 490 -43.23 7.51 7.86
C VAL A 490 -44.68 7.93 8.14
N ALA A 491 -45.24 7.57 9.29
CA ALA A 491 -46.62 7.90 9.66
C ALA A 491 -46.88 9.41 9.78
N LYS A 492 -45.87 10.21 10.14
CA LYS A 492 -45.96 11.67 10.14
C LYS A 492 -45.95 12.27 8.73
N ALA A 493 -45.26 11.63 7.79
CA ALA A 493 -45.06 12.14 6.44
C ALA A 493 -46.18 11.76 5.47
N THR A 494 -46.92 10.68 5.73
CA THR A 494 -47.98 10.18 4.84
C THR A 494 -49.09 9.47 5.60
N LYS A 495 -50.30 9.47 5.04
CA LYS A 495 -51.43 8.64 5.50
C LYS A 495 -51.36 7.22 4.93
N ASP A 496 -50.72 7.04 3.77
CA ASP A 496 -50.46 5.72 3.19
C ASP A 496 -49.09 5.20 3.62
N ILE A 497 -49.04 4.66 4.84
CA ILE A 497 -47.81 4.09 5.42
C ILE A 497 -47.33 2.90 4.60
N ARG A 498 -48.25 2.07 4.08
CA ARG A 498 -47.91 0.85 3.34
C ARG A 498 -47.28 1.19 1.99
N GLY A 499 -47.93 2.04 1.19
CA GLY A 499 -47.38 2.50 -0.08
C GLY A 499 -46.00 3.11 0.11
N LYS A 500 -45.84 3.96 1.14
CA LYS A 500 -44.53 4.57 1.43
C LYS A 500 -43.48 3.56 1.90
N LEU A 501 -43.83 2.54 2.68
CA LEU A 501 -42.89 1.49 3.05
C LEU A 501 -42.45 0.67 1.83
N ASN A 502 -43.38 0.33 0.94
CA ASN A 502 -43.05 -0.34 -0.33
C ASN A 502 -42.16 0.55 -1.22
N ASP A 503 -42.44 1.85 -1.33
CA ASP A 503 -41.54 2.79 -2.03
C ASP A 503 -40.11 2.77 -1.44
N LEU A 504 -40.00 2.75 -0.11
CA LEU A 504 -38.71 2.68 0.56
C LEU A 504 -38.00 1.34 0.32
N PHE A 505 -38.73 0.22 0.29
CA PHE A 505 -38.17 -1.09 -0.06
C PHE A 505 -37.72 -1.17 -1.52
N MET A 506 -38.51 -0.61 -2.43
CA MET A 506 -38.21 -0.56 -3.87
C MET A 506 -36.91 0.19 -4.16
N ARG A 507 -36.54 1.20 -3.36
CA ARG A 507 -35.24 1.88 -3.47
C ARG A 507 -34.05 0.94 -3.24
N PHE A 508 -34.24 -0.08 -2.40
CA PHE A 508 -33.26 -1.15 -2.19
C PHE A 508 -33.49 -2.34 -3.13
N GLY A 509 -34.29 -2.19 -4.20
CA GLY A 509 -34.59 -3.26 -5.17
C GLY A 509 -35.51 -4.35 -4.62
N ILE A 510 -36.05 -4.19 -3.41
CA ILE A 510 -36.97 -5.16 -2.81
C ILE A 510 -38.36 -4.90 -3.38
N GLY A 511 -38.88 -5.87 -4.14
CA GLY A 511 -40.20 -5.80 -4.78
C GLY A 511 -41.34 -5.53 -3.80
N GLU A 512 -42.51 -5.11 -4.32
CA GLU A 512 -43.70 -4.88 -3.50
C GLU A 512 -44.02 -6.11 -2.63
N GLN A 513 -44.17 -5.87 -1.33
CA GLN A 513 -44.53 -6.91 -0.38
C GLN A 513 -46.03 -6.82 -0.08
N SER A 514 -46.73 -7.96 -0.12
CA SER A 514 -48.11 -8.06 0.38
C SER A 514 -48.15 -8.04 1.91
N ASP A 515 -49.30 -7.70 2.50
CA ASP A 515 -49.46 -7.67 3.97
C ASP A 515 -49.18 -9.04 4.61
N GLU A 516 -49.54 -10.12 3.92
CA GLU A 516 -49.27 -11.49 4.36
C GLU A 516 -47.77 -11.84 4.28
N GLN A 517 -47.07 -11.36 3.25
CA GLN A 517 -45.62 -11.54 3.11
C GLN A 517 -44.84 -10.74 4.15
N LEU A 518 -45.23 -9.48 4.42
CA LEU A 518 -44.65 -8.66 5.47
C LEU A 518 -44.89 -9.31 6.84
N ALA A 519 -46.13 -9.72 7.14
CA ALA A 519 -46.45 -10.40 8.39
C ALA A 519 -45.64 -11.69 8.56
N LYS A 520 -45.47 -12.48 7.50
CA LYS A 520 -44.65 -13.71 7.51
C LYS A 520 -43.16 -13.43 7.71
N LYS A 521 -42.56 -12.49 6.97
CA LYS A 521 -41.13 -12.13 7.12
C LYS A 521 -40.83 -11.51 8.51
N LEU A 522 -41.75 -10.69 9.03
CA LEU A 522 -41.61 -10.06 10.35
C LEU A 522 -41.84 -11.02 11.53
N SER A 523 -42.70 -12.04 11.36
CA SER A 523 -42.96 -13.05 12.41
C SER A 523 -41.93 -14.17 12.42
N ALA A 524 -41.34 -14.53 11.28
CA ALA A 524 -40.27 -15.53 11.19
C ALA A 524 -38.98 -15.12 11.93
N SER A 525 -38.75 -13.82 12.10
CA SER A 525 -37.57 -13.26 12.77
C SER A 525 -37.68 -13.16 14.30
N ALA A 526 -38.82 -13.58 14.88
CA ALA A 526 -39.07 -13.56 16.33
C ALA A 526 -38.90 -14.94 17.00
N LYS A 527 -38.51 -15.97 16.24
CA LYS A 527 -38.07 -17.28 16.73
C LYS A 527 -36.57 -17.41 16.52
#